data_AF-A0AAV8CD66-F1
#
_entry.id   AF-A0AAV8CD66-F1
#
_cell.length_a   1.000
_cell.length_b   1.000
_cell.length_c   1.000
_cell.angle_alpha   90.00
_cell.angle_beta   90.00
_cell.angle_gamma   90.00
#
_symmetry.space_group_name_H-M   'P 1'
#
loop_
_entity.id
_entity.type
_entity.pdbx_description
1 polymer ?
#
loop_
_entity_poly.entity_id
_entity_poly.type
_entity_poly.pdbx_seq_one_letter_code
_entity_poly.pdbx_strand_id
1 'polypeptide(L)' 'MAGITIKVCTFDETDSIPVQTEERTFYTEEDFREFLSRRGWIGMRELSGFRNVDTLDDLCPCAMYYGVRLMGDWEVPKVY' A
#
# COMPACT_ATOMS: atom_id res chain seq x y z
N MET A 1 14.98 10.63 15.70
CA MET A 1 13.77 10.23 14.96
C MET A 1 14.01 8.80 14.51
N ALA A 2 13.18 7.85 14.93
CA ALA A 2 13.26 6.48 14.43
C ALA A 2 12.38 6.41 13.17
N GLY A 3 12.98 6.12 12.01
CA GLY A 3 12.23 5.88 10.78
C GLY A 3 11.45 4.57 10.88
N ILE A 4 10.29 4.50 10.25
CA ILE A 4 9.46 3.29 10.20
C ILE A 4 9.70 2.60 8.86
N THR A 5 10.23 1.38 8.93
CA THR A 5 10.51 0.56 7.74
C THR A 5 9.41 -0.46 7.54
N ILE A 6 8.74 -0.42 6.40
CA ILE A 6 7.69 -1.35 6.02
C ILE A 6 8.02 -2.08 4.72
N LYS A 7 7.32 -3.19 4.48
CA LYS A 7 7.39 -3.93 3.22
C LYS A 7 6.15 -3.62 2.38
N VAL A 8 6.34 -3.11 1.18
CA VAL A 8 5.27 -2.75 0.25
C VAL A 8 5.20 -3.80 -0.85
N CYS A 9 4.10 -4.55 -0.91
CA CYS A 9 3.82 -5.51 -1.96
C CYS A 9 3.05 -4.83 -3.10
N THR A 10 3.57 -4.95 -4.33
CA THR A 10 2.89 -4.53 -5.56
C THR A 10 2.52 -5.75 -6.39
N PHE A 11 1.26 -5.79 -6.81
CA PHE A 11 0.73 -6.78 -7.75
C PHE A 11 0.78 -6.20 -9.16
N ASP A 12 1.23 -7.00 -10.12
CA ASP A 12 1.16 -6.61 -11.53
C ASP A 12 -0.24 -6.92 -12.06
N GLU A 13 -0.78 -6.04 -12.90
CA GLU A 13 -2.17 -6.09 -13.36
C GLU A 13 -2.45 -7.34 -14.22
N THR A 14 -1.39 -8.00 -14.71
CA THR A 14 -1.47 -9.17 -15.59
C THR A 14 -1.48 -10.52 -14.86
N ASP A 15 -1.00 -10.57 -13.62
CA ASP A 15 -0.84 -11.82 -12.88
C ASP A 15 -1.14 -11.58 -11.40
N SER A 16 -2.05 -12.37 -10.83
CA SER A 16 -2.48 -12.25 -9.43
C SER A 16 -1.38 -12.61 -8.41
N ILE A 17 -0.12 -12.64 -8.84
CA ILE A 17 1.06 -12.95 -8.06
C ILE A 17 1.68 -11.63 -7.57
N PRO A 18 2.03 -11.50 -6.28
CA PRO A 18 2.80 -10.37 -5.78
C PRO A 18 4.18 -10.37 -6.46
N VAL A 19 4.35 -9.49 -7.46
CA VAL A 19 5.55 -9.47 -8.31
C VAL A 19 6.74 -8.85 -7.59
N GLN A 20 6.51 -7.85 -6.73
CA GLN A 20 7.59 -7.17 -6.01
C GLN A 20 7.20 -6.82 -4.58
N THR A 21 8.12 -7.09 -3.66
CA THR A 21 8.10 -6.57 -2.28
C THR A 21 9.23 -5.55 -2.15
N GLU A 22 8.88 -4.28 -1.99
CA GLU A 22 9.83 -3.17 -1.81
C GLU A 22 9.89 -2.77 -0.34
N GLU A 23 11.09 -2.72 0.25
CA GLU A 23 11.28 -2.17 1.59
C GLU A 23 11.39 -0.64 1.53
N ARG A 24 10.51 0.04 2.25
CA ARG A 24 10.47 1.50 2.31
C ARG A 24 10.57 1.98 3.74
N THR A 25 11.50 2.91 3.97
CA THR A 25 11.65 3.59 5.25
C THR A 25 11.07 4.99 5.15
N PHE A 26 10.07 5.26 5.97
CA PHE A 26 9.42 6.56 6.09
C PHE A 26 9.90 7.26 7.36
N TYR A 27 10.29 8.52 7.23
CA TYR A 27 10.79 9.32 8.36
C TYR A 27 9.78 10.38 8.83
N THR A 28 8.87 10.79 7.94
CA THR A 28 7.82 11.78 8.19
C THR A 28 6.52 11.33 7.53
N GLU A 29 5.39 11.84 8.03
CA GLU A 29 4.08 11.58 7.40
C GLU A 29 3.98 12.19 5.99
N GLU A 30 4.69 13.28 5.74
CA GLU A 30 4.76 13.91 4.40
C GLU A 30 5.39 12.98 3.36
N ASP A 31 6.50 12.31 3.70
CA ASP A 31 7.17 11.34 2.82
C ASP A 31 6.24 10.15 2.51
N PHE A 32 5.49 9.69 3.52
CA PHE A 32 4.48 8.65 3.34
C PHE A 32 3.37 9.07 2.38
N ARG A 33 2.79 10.27 2.57
CA ARG A 33 1.75 10.81 1.69
C ARG A 33 2.25 11.05 0.27
N GLU A 34 3.47 11.56 0.11
CA GLU A 34 4.08 11.74 -1.20
C GLU A 34 4.27 10.40 -1.91
N PHE A 35 4.73 9.36 -1.19
CA PHE A 35 4.86 8.01 -1.73
C PHE A 35 3.53 7.43 -2.22
N LEU A 36 2.47 7.58 -1.42
CA LEU A 36 1.12 7.19 -1.82
C LEU A 36 0.69 7.94 -3.08
N SER A 37 0.83 9.27 -3.08
CA SER A 37 0.43 10.11 -4.20
C SER A 37 1.19 9.80 -5.49
N ARG A 38 2.50 9.53 -5.40
CA ARG A 38 3.35 9.16 -6.55
C ARG A 38 2.88 7.87 -7.23
N ARG A 39 2.33 6.92 -6.45
CA ARG A 39 1.80 5.65 -6.98
C ARG A 39 0.29 5.70 -7.26
N GLY A 40 -0.36 6.85 -7.03
CA GLY A 40 -1.82 7.01 -7.18
C GLY A 40 -2.62 6.24 -6.14
N TRP A 41 -2.03 5.98 -4.97
CA TRP A 41 -2.66 5.27 -3.87
C TRP A 41 -3.31 6.27 -2.92
N ILE A 42 -4.44 5.88 -2.34
CA ILE A 42 -5.16 6.68 -1.34
C ILE A 42 -4.75 6.32 0.09
N GLY A 43 -4.09 5.18 0.27
CA GLY A 43 -3.69 4.62 1.55
C GLY A 43 -2.98 3.29 1.36
N MET A 44 -2.70 2.60 2.47
CA MET A 44 -2.18 1.24 2.45
C MET A 44 -3.10 0.30 3.22
N ARG A 45 -3.03 -0.99 2.91
CA ARG A 45 -3.69 -2.04 3.70
C ARG A 45 -2.70 -3.12 4.06
N GLU A 46 -2.75 -3.55 5.30
CA GLU A 46 -1.93 -4.64 5.83
C GLU A 46 -2.36 -5.97 5.20
N LEU A 47 -1.39 -6.73 4.71
CA LEU A 47 -1.61 -8.03 4.08
C LEU A 47 -2.04 -9.11 5.09
N SER A 48 -1.52 -9.05 6.33
CA SER A 48 -1.74 -10.09 7.34
C SER A 48 -3.05 -9.92 8.12
N GLY A 49 -3.45 -8.69 8.42
CA GLY A 49 -4.57 -8.39 9.31
C GLY A 49 -5.71 -7.58 8.70
N PHE A 50 -5.66 -7.29 7.39
CA PHE A 50 -6.67 -6.46 6.68
C PHE A 50 -6.89 -5.06 7.29
N ARG A 51 -5.96 -4.58 8.12
CA ARG A 51 -6.02 -3.24 8.70
C ARG A 51 -5.69 -2.20 7.62
N ASN A 52 -6.52 -1.17 7.49
CA ASN A 52 -6.19 -0.01 6.66
C ASN A 52 -5.27 0.91 7.45
N VAL A 53 -4.23 1.40 6.78
CA VAL A 53 -3.28 2.34 7.33
C VAL A 53 -3.34 3.62 6.52
N ASP A 54 -3.80 4.67 7.18
CA ASP A 54 -3.94 6.01 6.62
C ASP A 54 -2.87 6.98 7.14
N THR A 55 -2.13 6.60 8.18
CA THR A 55 -1.13 7.44 8.85
C THR A 55 0.16 6.67 9.12
N LEU A 56 1.27 7.40 9.27
CA LEU A 56 2.58 6.81 9.55
C LEU A 56 2.60 6.04 10.89
N ASP A 57 1.86 6.52 11.91
CA ASP A 57 1.86 5.94 13.26
C ASP A 57 1.24 4.55 13.32
N ASP A 58 0.26 4.26 12.46
CA ASP A 58 -0.39 2.94 12.38
C ASP A 58 0.44 1.93 11.54
N LEU A 59 1.57 2.36 10.96
CA LEU A 59 2.49 1.46 10.28
C LEU A 59 3.31 0.64 11.29
N CYS A 60 3.19 -0.67 11.18
CA CYS A 60 4.01 -1.61 11.92
C CYS A 60 5.33 -1.86 11.16
N PRO A 61 6.49 -1.59 11.80
CA PRO A 61 7.76 -2.04 11.26
C PRO A 61 7.75 -3.59 11.22
N CYS A 62 8.21 -4.16 10.10
CA CYS A 62 8.11 -5.59 9.75
C CYS A 62 6.77 -6.10 9.21
N ALA A 63 5.72 -5.29 9.14
CA ALA A 63 4.48 -5.69 8.47
C ALA A 63 4.57 -5.48 6.95
N MET A 64 3.78 -6.29 6.22
CA MET A 64 3.61 -6.18 4.77
C MET A 64 2.32 -5.42 4.46
N TYR A 65 2.43 -4.46 3.55
CA TYR A 65 1.36 -3.58 3.14
C TYR A 65 1.24 -3.59 1.63
N TYR A 66 0.03 -3.37 1.12
CA TYR A 66 -0.20 -3.13 -0.30
C TYR A 66 -0.96 -1.83 -0.48
N GLY A 67 -0.69 -1.17 -1.60
CA GLY A 67 -1.36 0.07 -1.95
C GLY A 67 -2.84 -0.15 -2.19
N VAL A 68 -3.69 0.65 -1.54
CA VAL A 68 -5.10 0.75 -1.92
C VAL A 68 -5.26 1.96 -2.84
N ARG A 69 -5.87 1.74 -4.00
CA ARG A 69 -6.34 2.80 -4.89
C ARG A 69 -7.82 2.99 -4.63
N LEU A 70 -8.31 4.23 -4.75
CA LEU A 70 -9.73 4.43 -4.98
C LEU A 70 -10.02 3.64 -6.24
N MET A 71 -10.79 2.57 -6.08
CA MET A 71 -11.30 1.77 -7.17
C MET A 71 -12.32 2.65 -7.92
N GLY A 72 -11.82 3.66 -8.61
CA GLY A 72 -12.55 4.27 -9.71
C GLY A 72 -12.58 3.20 -10.78
N ASP A 73 -13.72 2.51 -10.84
CA ASP A 73 -14.06 1.53 -11.87
C ASP A 73 -13.52 0.11 -11.64
N TRP A 74 -14.00 -0.56 -10.58
CA TRP A 74 -14.46 -1.93 -10.82
C TRP A 74 -15.76 -1.79 -11.59
N GLU A 75 -15.67 -1.72 -12.92
CA GLU A 75 -16.70 -2.37 -13.69
C GLU A 75 -16.68 -3.81 -13.21
N VAL A 76 -17.65 -4.17 -12.36
CA VAL A 76 -18.14 -5.54 -12.32
C VAL A 76 -18.13 -6.01 -13.77
N PRO A 77 -17.37 -7.05 -14.17
CA PRO A 77 -17.63 -7.64 -15.46
C PRO A 77 -19.09 -8.04 -15.41
N LYS A 78 -19.95 -7.27 -16.10
CA LYS A 78 -21.36 -7.63 -16.22
C LYS A 78 -21.33 -8.97 -16.93
N VAL A 79 -21.59 -10.01 -16.17
CA VAL A 79 -21.96 -11.31 -16.71
C VAL A 79 -23.25 -11.05 -17.48
N TYR A 80 -23.11 -10.89 -18.80
CA TYR A 80 -24.21 -10.92 -19.76
C TYR A 80 -24.46 -12.37 -20.16
#